data_AF-A0A938L0Y6-F1
#
_entry.id   AF-A0A938L0Y6-F1
#
_cell.length_a   1.000
_cell.length_b   1.000
_cell.length_c   1.000
_cell.angle_alpha   90.00
_cell.angle_beta   90.00
_cell.angle_gamma   90.00
#
_symmetry.space_group_name_H-M   'P 1'
#
loop_
_entity.id
_entity.type
_entity.pdbx_description
1 polymer ?
#
loop_
_entity_poly.entity_id
_entity_poly.type
_entity_poly.pdbx_seq_one_letter_code
_entity_poly.pdbx_strand_id
1 'polypeptide(L)'
;MPFSHSPSSWLRTPRHLLAGFLIVTLGPASGLVWLGWKLLDQERDLASQRLQERRERAADLAVSSLQQRLAAAESALLGPGPEPPGEDAVTVEFRGRGLSIVPSGALPFWPVASVLPEPPPGPFLDAERLEFQNQDSEDAIKAAAPLTRARDVRVRAGTHLLLARNLRKAGRPDAALAEYGELARCTGVAIRGVPAELVGRRARCALLAELGRRDDL
;
A
#
# COMPACT_ATOMS: atom_id res chain seq x y z
N MET A 1 -19.05 -58.02 -104.83
CA MET A 1 -17.68 -57.72 -104.32
C MET A 1 -17.84 -56.75 -103.15
N PRO A 2 -17.49 -57.14 -101.92
CA PRO A 2 -17.78 -56.35 -100.72
C PRO A 2 -16.56 -55.50 -100.30
N PHE A 3 -16.84 -54.26 -99.90
CA PHE A 3 -15.89 -53.40 -99.17
C PHE A 3 -16.04 -53.68 -97.67
N SER A 4 -14.95 -54.11 -97.03
CA SER A 4 -14.83 -54.15 -95.58
C SER A 4 -13.72 -53.20 -95.15
N HIS A 5 -14.06 -52.11 -94.47
CA HIS A 5 -13.11 -51.36 -93.66
C HIS A 5 -13.66 -51.19 -92.24
N SER A 6 -12.91 -51.76 -91.30
CA SER A 6 -13.09 -51.72 -89.86
C SER A 6 -12.68 -50.35 -89.29
N PRO A 7 -13.42 -49.75 -88.33
CA PRO A 7 -12.99 -48.52 -87.66
C PRO A 7 -12.38 -48.86 -86.29
N SER A 8 -11.05 -48.92 -86.19
CA SER A 8 -10.39 -48.98 -84.88
C SER A 8 -9.01 -48.32 -84.92
N SER A 9 -8.98 -46.99 -84.88
CA SER A 9 -7.73 -46.23 -84.68
C SER A 9 -7.89 -44.89 -83.94
N TRP A 10 -9.02 -44.66 -83.25
CA TRP A 10 -9.39 -43.35 -82.69
C TRP A 10 -8.94 -43.06 -81.24
N LEU A 11 -8.04 -43.85 -80.65
CA LEU A 11 -7.59 -43.67 -79.25
C LEU A 11 -6.06 -43.60 -79.11
N ARG A 12 -5.41 -42.71 -79.87
CA ARG A 12 -4.09 -42.19 -79.50
C ARG A 12 -4.25 -40.76 -79.00
N THR A 13 -4.47 -40.62 -77.69
CA THR A 13 -4.63 -39.32 -77.02
C THR A 13 -3.32 -38.52 -77.10
N PRO A 14 -3.30 -37.34 -77.73
CA PRO A 14 -2.11 -36.52 -77.80
C PRO A 14 -1.93 -35.82 -76.44
N ARG A 15 -0.95 -36.28 -75.64
CA ARG A 15 -0.67 -35.80 -74.26
C ARG A 15 -0.54 -34.27 -74.12
N HIS A 16 -0.14 -33.60 -75.20
CA HIS A 16 -0.01 -32.14 -75.26
C HIS A 16 -1.36 -31.40 -75.22
N LEU A 17 -2.45 -31.98 -75.74
CA LEU A 17 -3.78 -31.38 -75.69
C LEU A 17 -4.38 -31.44 -74.28
N LEU A 18 -4.20 -32.58 -73.60
CA LEU A 18 -4.59 -32.73 -72.19
C LEU A 18 -3.83 -31.75 -71.30
N ALA A 19 -2.53 -31.57 -71.51
CA ALA A 19 -1.73 -30.61 -70.76
C ALA A 19 -2.20 -29.16 -70.98
N GLY A 20 -2.51 -28.76 -72.22
CA GLY A 20 -3.03 -27.43 -72.53
C GLY A 20 -4.39 -27.16 -71.88
N PHE A 21 -5.32 -28.12 -71.95
CA PHE A 21 -6.63 -28.02 -71.28
C PHE A 21 -6.46 -27.88 -69.76
N LEU A 22 -5.58 -28.67 -69.16
CA LEU A 22 -5.30 -28.61 -67.72
C LEU A 22 -4.78 -27.22 -67.31
N ILE A 23 -3.84 -26.66 -68.07
CA ILE A 23 -3.25 -25.34 -67.78
C ILE A 23 -4.31 -24.23 -67.88
N VAL A 24 -5.13 -24.23 -68.94
CA VAL A 24 -6.19 -23.23 -69.13
C VAL A 24 -7.24 -23.31 -68.03
N THR A 25 -7.52 -24.51 -67.51
CA THR A 25 -8.55 -24.70 -66.47
C THR A 25 -8.00 -24.44 -65.06
N LEU A 26 -6.79 -24.92 -64.73
CA LEU A 26 -6.20 -24.80 -63.38
C LEU A 26 -5.46 -23.49 -63.14
N GLY A 27 -4.95 -22.82 -64.18
CA GLY A 27 -4.26 -21.54 -64.05
C GLY A 27 -5.12 -20.48 -63.35
N PRO A 28 -6.34 -20.19 -63.84
CA PRO A 28 -7.23 -19.21 -63.21
C PRO A 28 -7.65 -19.60 -61.79
N ALA A 29 -7.95 -20.90 -61.57
CA ALA A 29 -8.30 -21.41 -60.24
C ALA A 29 -7.16 -21.19 -59.23
N SER A 30 -5.92 -21.44 -59.65
CA SER A 30 -4.73 -21.22 -58.81
C SER A 30 -4.53 -19.73 -58.50
N GLY A 31 -4.76 -18.86 -59.49
CA GLY A 31 -4.71 -17.41 -59.30
C GLY A 31 -5.74 -16.90 -58.29
N LEU A 32 -6.96 -17.44 -58.33
CA LEU A 32 -8.02 -17.10 -57.38
C LEU A 32 -7.68 -17.55 -55.95
N VAL A 33 -7.13 -18.76 -55.78
CA VAL A 33 -6.69 -19.25 -54.47
C VAL A 33 -5.56 -18.38 -53.90
N TRP A 34 -4.59 -17.99 -54.75
CA TRP A 34 -3.49 -17.12 -54.33
C TRP A 34 -3.97 -15.71 -53.95
N LEU A 35 -4.86 -15.12 -54.75
CA LEU A 35 -5.48 -13.82 -54.44
C LEU A 35 -6.31 -13.87 -53.16
N GLY A 36 -7.08 -14.94 -52.95
CA GLY A 36 -7.87 -15.14 -51.73
C GLY A 36 -6.98 -15.24 -50.49
N TRP A 37 -5.86 -15.98 -50.58
CA TRP A 37 -4.89 -16.04 -49.49
C TRP A 37 -4.29 -14.67 -49.19
N LYS A 38 -3.90 -13.92 -50.23
CA LYS A 38 -3.30 -12.58 -50.08
C LYS A 38 -4.28 -11.58 -49.45
N LEU A 39 -5.57 -11.65 -49.79
CA LEU A 39 -6.61 -10.81 -49.15
C LEU A 39 -6.77 -11.15 -47.66
N LEU A 40 -6.81 -12.44 -47.33
CA LEU A 40 -6.97 -12.89 -45.94
C LEU A 40 -5.80 -12.45 -45.05
N ASP A 41 -4.59 -12.39 -45.58
CA ASP A 41 -3.41 -11.91 -44.85
C ASP A 41 -3.52 -10.40 -44.57
N GLN A 42 -3.96 -9.62 -45.56
CA GLN A 42 -4.19 -8.18 -45.39
C GLN A 42 -5.29 -7.87 -44.37
N GLU A 43 -6.37 -8.66 -44.34
CA GLU A 43 -7.45 -8.50 -43.36
C GLU A 43 -6.99 -8.81 -41.93
N ARG A 44 -6.09 -9.79 -41.74
CA ARG A 44 -5.55 -10.14 -40.42
C ARG A 44 -4.75 -9.01 -39.80
N ASP A 45 -3.89 -8.36 -40.59
CA ASP A 45 -3.10 -7.22 -40.13
C ASP A 45 -4.00 -6.04 -39.73
N LEU A 46 -4.98 -5.70 -40.57
CA LEU A 46 -5.97 -4.65 -40.28
C LEU A 46 -6.84 -4.98 -39.06
N ALA A 47 -7.21 -6.24 -38.86
CA ALA A 47 -7.99 -6.67 -37.69
C ALA A 47 -7.18 -6.50 -36.39
N SER A 48 -5.89 -6.83 -36.41
CA SER A 48 -4.99 -6.66 -35.27
C SER A 48 -4.82 -5.17 -34.90
N GLN A 49 -4.64 -4.30 -35.91
CA GLN A 49 -4.54 -2.86 -35.72
C GLN A 49 -5.81 -2.27 -35.13
N ARG A 50 -6.99 -2.65 -35.65
CA ARG A 50 -8.28 -2.17 -35.12
C ARG A 50 -8.52 -2.61 -33.68
N LEU A 51 -8.10 -3.82 -33.31
CA LEU A 51 -8.22 -4.29 -31.93
C LEU A 51 -7.31 -3.47 -31.00
N GLN A 52 -6.09 -3.16 -31.45
CA GLN A 52 -5.15 -2.33 -30.72
C GLN A 52 -5.68 -0.89 -30.56
N GLU A 53 -6.11 -0.25 -31.64
CA GLU A 53 -6.71 1.10 -31.60
C GLU A 53 -7.94 1.17 -30.67
N ARG A 54 -8.77 0.13 -30.66
CA ARG A 54 -9.94 0.08 -29.76
C ARG A 54 -9.52 0.02 -28.28
N ARG A 55 -8.45 -0.72 -27.96
CA ARG A 55 -7.90 -0.79 -26.60
C ARG A 55 -7.30 0.55 -26.18
N GLU A 56 -6.53 1.18 -27.06
CA GLU A 56 -5.94 2.51 -26.82
C GLU A 56 -7.01 3.57 -26.59
N ARG A 57 -8.02 3.65 -27.46
CA ARG A 57 -9.15 4.59 -27.28
C ARG A 57 -9.92 4.34 -25.98
N ALA A 58 -10.12 3.08 -25.59
CA ALA A 58 -10.78 2.76 -24.33
C ALA A 58 -9.93 3.18 -23.11
N ALA A 59 -8.61 3.02 -23.18
CA ALA A 59 -7.69 3.47 -22.15
C ALA A 59 -7.67 5.01 -22.04
N ASP A 60 -7.62 5.72 -23.17
CA ASP A 60 -7.65 7.19 -23.19
C ASP A 60 -8.95 7.75 -22.62
N LEU A 61 -10.08 7.13 -22.96
CA LEU A 61 -11.38 7.48 -22.38
C LEU A 61 -11.43 7.19 -20.88
N ALA A 62 -10.86 6.07 -20.42
CA ALA A 62 -10.78 5.76 -19.00
C ALA A 62 -9.92 6.77 -18.24
N VAL A 63 -8.72 7.09 -18.74
CA VAL A 63 -7.80 8.06 -18.14
C VAL A 63 -8.44 9.44 -18.06
N SER A 64 -9.01 9.94 -19.16
CA SER A 64 -9.68 11.25 -19.17
C SER A 64 -10.87 11.28 -18.21
N SER A 65 -11.66 10.21 -18.13
CA SER A 65 -12.77 10.13 -17.16
C SER A 65 -12.28 10.13 -15.70
N LEU A 66 -11.16 9.48 -15.41
CA LEU A 66 -10.56 9.46 -14.07
C LEU A 66 -9.97 10.83 -13.71
N GLN A 67 -9.27 11.48 -14.65
CA GLN A 67 -8.75 12.83 -14.46
C GLN A 67 -9.89 13.83 -14.21
N GLN A 68 -10.98 13.74 -14.95
CA GLN A 68 -12.16 14.58 -14.76
C GLN A 68 -12.78 14.38 -13.36
N ARG A 69 -12.92 13.12 -12.91
CA ARG A 69 -13.47 12.80 -11.58
C ARG A 69 -12.54 13.24 -10.45
N LEU A 70 -11.22 13.06 -10.62
CA LEU A 70 -10.23 13.49 -9.66
C LEU A 70 -10.23 15.02 -9.54
N ALA A 71 -10.20 15.74 -10.67
CA ALA A 71 -10.27 17.20 -10.68
C ALA A 71 -11.57 17.72 -10.05
N ALA A 72 -12.71 17.04 -10.26
CA ALA A 72 -13.97 17.36 -9.59
C ALA A 72 -13.90 17.11 -8.07
N ALA A 73 -13.28 16.01 -7.63
CA ALA A 73 -13.09 15.71 -6.21
C ALA A 73 -12.13 16.70 -5.54
N GLU A 74 -11.01 17.03 -6.19
CA GLU A 74 -10.07 18.05 -5.73
C GLU A 74 -10.73 19.43 -5.65
N SER A 75 -11.54 19.81 -6.65
CA SER A 75 -12.29 21.07 -6.62
C SER A 75 -13.33 21.09 -5.51
N ALA A 76 -14.00 19.96 -5.22
CA ALA A 76 -14.93 19.83 -4.11
C ALA A 76 -14.22 19.91 -2.74
N LEU A 77 -12.98 19.41 -2.65
CA LEU A 77 -12.14 19.50 -1.45
C LEU A 77 -11.55 20.90 -1.25
N LEU A 78 -11.20 21.61 -2.34
CA LEU A 78 -10.57 22.94 -2.33
C LEU A 78 -11.60 24.09 -2.31
N GLY A 79 -12.86 23.81 -2.65
CA GLY A 79 -13.97 24.77 -2.58
C GLY A 79 -14.35 25.13 -1.13
N PRO A 80 -15.36 26.01 -0.94
CA PRO A 80 -15.97 26.18 0.38
C PRO A 80 -16.40 24.80 0.88
N GLY A 81 -15.93 24.43 2.07
CA GLY A 81 -15.83 23.03 2.55
C GLY A 81 -17.08 22.19 2.27
N PRO A 82 -16.90 20.87 2.05
CA PRO A 82 -17.92 20.01 1.48
C PRO A 82 -19.23 20.13 2.25
N GLU A 83 -20.31 20.37 1.51
CA GLU A 83 -21.67 20.30 2.04
C GLU A 83 -21.83 18.94 2.71
N PRO A 84 -22.25 18.88 3.99
CA PRO A 84 -22.30 17.63 4.73
C PRO A 84 -23.17 16.62 3.96
N PRO A 85 -22.74 15.36 3.80
CA PRO A 85 -23.42 14.36 2.95
C PRO A 85 -24.82 13.93 3.46
N GLY A 86 -25.36 14.61 4.46
CA GLY A 86 -26.67 14.41 5.07
C GLY A 86 -26.77 15.18 6.39
N GLU A 87 -27.98 15.26 6.96
CA GLU A 87 -28.25 15.94 8.24
C GLU A 87 -27.47 15.33 9.43
N ASP A 88 -27.11 14.04 9.33
CA ASP A 88 -26.37 13.29 10.36
C ASP A 88 -24.85 13.18 10.08
N ALA A 89 -24.32 13.97 9.14
CA ALA A 89 -22.92 13.92 8.77
C ALA A 89 -22.12 15.09 9.37
N VAL A 90 -20.89 14.80 9.82
CA VAL A 90 -19.96 15.79 10.34
C VAL A 90 -18.70 15.83 9.48
N THR A 91 -18.42 16.99 8.88
CA THR A 91 -17.17 17.24 8.18
C THR A 91 -16.12 17.72 9.17
N VAL A 92 -14.98 17.04 9.22
CA VAL A 92 -13.84 17.39 10.08
C VAL A 92 -12.62 17.70 9.21
N GLU A 93 -12.16 18.95 9.24
CA GLU A 93 -10.99 19.41 8.52
C GLU A 93 -9.82 19.60 9.49
N PHE A 94 -8.73 18.86 9.28
CA PHE A 94 -7.49 19.01 10.05
C PHE A 94 -6.58 20.04 9.38
N ARG A 95 -6.36 21.18 10.04
CA ARG A 95 -5.34 22.18 9.68
C ARG A 95 -4.14 22.03 10.61
N GLY A 96 -2.95 22.45 10.17
CA GLY A 96 -1.69 22.18 10.87
C GLY A 96 -1.60 22.57 12.36
N ARG A 97 -2.51 23.41 12.87
CA ARG A 97 -2.64 23.73 14.31
C ARG A 97 -4.09 23.72 14.82
N GLY A 98 -5.04 23.22 14.05
CA GLY A 98 -6.46 23.35 14.41
C GLY A 98 -7.36 22.42 13.63
N LEU A 99 -8.61 22.35 14.07
CA LEU A 99 -9.63 21.50 13.50
C LEU A 99 -10.84 22.38 13.17
N SER A 100 -11.39 22.27 11.98
CA SER A 100 -12.65 22.92 11.59
C SER A 100 -13.74 21.86 11.47
N ILE A 101 -14.93 22.14 11.99
CA ILE A 101 -16.06 21.20 12.01
C ILE A 101 -17.27 21.85 11.39
N VAL A 102 -17.95 21.14 10.49
CA VAL A 102 -19.25 21.53 9.96
C VAL A 102 -20.26 20.39 10.18
N PRO A 103 -21.42 20.64 10.83
CA PRO A 103 -21.80 21.89 11.49
C PRO A 103 -20.99 22.11 12.80
N SER A 104 -20.82 23.38 13.17
CA SER A 104 -20.07 23.76 14.39
C SER A 104 -20.66 23.07 15.63
N GLY A 105 -19.80 22.44 16.45
CA GLY A 105 -20.23 21.78 17.69
C GLY A 105 -20.83 20.38 17.50
N ALA A 106 -20.78 19.81 16.30
CA ALA A 106 -21.32 18.47 16.03
C ALA A 106 -20.46 17.31 16.58
N LEU A 107 -19.20 17.55 16.96
CA LEU A 107 -18.39 16.51 17.60
C LEU A 107 -18.75 16.38 19.08
N PRO A 108 -19.17 15.18 19.55
CA PRO A 108 -19.44 14.94 20.98
C PRO A 108 -18.19 15.01 21.86
N PHE A 109 -17.00 14.88 21.27
CA PHE A 109 -15.73 14.91 21.97
C PHE A 109 -14.70 15.74 21.20
N TRP A 110 -14.14 16.74 21.87
CA TRP A 110 -13.06 17.58 21.36
C TRP A 110 -11.77 17.29 22.15
N PRO A 111 -10.75 16.65 21.55
CA PRO A 111 -9.49 16.43 22.23
C PRO A 111 -8.72 17.75 22.33
N VAL A 112 -8.85 18.44 23.46
CA VAL A 112 -7.87 19.47 23.82
C VAL A 112 -6.58 18.75 24.20
N ALA A 113 -5.58 18.79 23.34
CA ALA A 113 -4.25 18.30 23.68
C ALA A 113 -3.62 19.24 24.71
N SER A 114 -3.83 18.95 26.00
CA SER A 114 -3.13 19.66 27.07
C SER A 114 -1.63 19.41 26.94
N VAL A 115 -0.83 20.49 26.93
CA VAL A 115 0.63 20.38 26.99
C VAL A 115 1.00 19.84 28.36
N LEU A 116 1.41 18.58 28.41
CA LEU A 116 1.85 17.94 29.65
C LEU A 116 3.32 18.30 29.92
N PRO A 117 3.71 18.49 31.19
CA PRO A 117 5.09 18.75 31.55
C PRO A 117 5.99 17.52 31.30
N GLU A 118 7.25 17.77 30.95
CA GLU A 118 8.25 16.73 30.73
C GLU A 118 9.23 16.56 31.92
N PRO A 119 9.87 15.38 32.06
CA PRO A 119 10.97 15.15 32.99
C PRO A 119 12.10 16.16 32.80
N PRO A 120 12.61 16.80 33.87
CA PRO A 120 13.80 17.63 33.77
C PRO A 120 15.03 16.74 33.49
N PRO A 121 16.02 17.18 32.70
CA PRO A 121 17.15 16.33 32.31
C PRO A 121 18.15 16.07 33.45
N GLY A 122 18.35 17.03 34.35
CA GLY A 122 19.42 17.01 35.36
C GLY A 122 19.50 15.74 36.22
N PRO A 123 18.38 15.21 36.77
CA PRO A 123 18.41 14.03 37.63
C PRO A 123 18.92 12.74 36.96
N PHE A 124 18.90 12.66 35.62
CA PHE A 124 19.20 11.42 34.90
C PHE A 124 20.65 11.32 34.39
N LEU A 125 21.42 12.42 34.44
CA LEU A 125 22.72 12.53 33.79
C LEU A 125 23.70 11.41 34.14
N ASP A 126 23.79 11.04 35.43
CA ASP A 126 24.71 9.99 35.87
C ASP A 126 24.33 8.62 35.33
N ALA A 127 23.05 8.26 35.41
CA ALA A 127 22.54 6.99 34.90
C ALA A 127 22.59 6.93 33.37
N GLU A 128 22.28 8.03 32.67
CA GLU A 128 22.36 8.11 31.21
C GLU A 128 23.80 8.04 30.70
N ARG A 129 24.75 8.62 31.43
CA ARG A 129 26.18 8.44 31.12
C ARG A 129 26.59 6.97 31.21
N LEU A 130 26.20 6.28 32.28
CA LEU A 130 26.48 4.85 32.44
C LEU A 130 25.84 4.04 31.30
N GLU A 131 24.59 4.33 30.95
CA GLU A 131 23.87 3.65 29.87
C GLU A 131 24.49 3.88 28.48
N PHE A 132 24.74 5.14 28.11
CA PHE A 132 25.05 5.51 26.72
C PHE A 132 26.55 5.60 26.45
N GLN A 133 27.35 6.08 27.40
CA GLN A 133 28.79 6.22 27.21
C GLN A 133 29.53 4.95 27.61
N ASN A 134 29.21 4.40 28.78
CA ASN A 134 29.92 3.23 29.31
C ASN A 134 29.29 1.91 28.86
N GLN A 135 28.08 1.95 28.28
CA GLN A 135 27.28 0.78 27.93
C GLN A 135 27.03 -0.16 29.13
N ASP A 136 27.08 0.39 30.34
CA ASP A 136 26.91 -0.35 31.58
C ASP A 136 25.47 -0.23 32.05
N SER A 137 24.66 -1.22 31.64
CA SER A 137 23.24 -1.25 31.99
C SER A 137 23.02 -1.55 33.47
N GLU A 138 23.89 -2.33 34.13
CA GLU A 138 23.75 -2.71 35.53
C GLU A 138 24.03 -1.53 36.45
N ASP A 139 25.09 -0.77 36.21
CA ASP A 139 25.39 0.41 37.00
C ASP A 139 24.41 1.55 36.71
N ALA A 140 23.90 1.68 35.47
CA ALA A 140 22.81 2.60 35.16
C ALA A 140 21.53 2.28 35.97
N ILE A 141 21.19 0.99 36.12
CA ILE A 141 20.07 0.55 36.96
C ILE A 141 20.28 0.97 38.41
N LYS A 142 21.46 0.69 38.98
CA LYS A 142 21.79 1.05 40.37
C LYS A 142 21.73 2.56 40.60
N ALA A 143 22.26 3.34 39.67
CA ALA A 143 22.27 4.81 39.75
C ALA A 143 20.86 5.40 39.67
N ALA A 144 19.98 4.82 38.85
CA ALA A 144 18.61 5.31 38.66
C ALA A 144 17.61 4.84 39.73
N ALA A 145 17.85 3.69 40.37
CA ALA A 145 16.91 3.08 41.32
C ALA A 145 16.45 4.02 42.45
N PRO A 146 17.30 4.87 43.08
CA PRO A 146 16.86 5.81 44.11
C PRO A 146 15.83 6.83 43.62
N LEU A 147 15.87 7.20 42.33
CA LEU A 147 15.01 8.23 41.74
C LEU A 147 13.54 7.78 41.58
N THR A 148 13.26 6.48 41.68
CA THR A 148 11.89 5.93 41.71
C THR A 148 11.08 6.45 42.91
N ARG A 149 11.77 6.89 43.96
CA ARG A 149 11.18 7.46 45.19
C ARG A 149 11.11 8.99 45.17
N ALA A 150 11.46 9.64 44.06
CA ALA A 150 11.39 11.09 43.94
C ALA A 150 9.95 11.59 44.16
N ARG A 151 9.81 12.74 44.85
CA ARG A 151 8.49 13.37 45.07
C ARG A 151 7.88 13.88 43.76
N ASP A 152 8.73 14.28 42.81
CA ASP A 152 8.31 14.76 41.50
C ASP A 152 7.94 13.57 40.58
N VAL A 153 6.67 13.51 40.17
CA VAL A 153 6.15 12.49 39.26
C VAL A 153 6.86 12.51 37.90
N ARG A 154 7.37 13.65 37.45
CA ARG A 154 8.11 13.78 36.19
C ARG A 154 9.45 13.05 36.28
N VAL A 155 10.13 13.19 37.41
CA VAL A 155 11.38 12.45 37.68
C VAL A 155 11.08 10.95 37.74
N ARG A 156 10.05 10.53 38.49
CA ARG A 156 9.64 9.12 38.55
C ARG A 156 9.33 8.53 37.18
N ALA A 157 8.56 9.23 36.35
CA ALA A 157 8.21 8.78 35.00
C ALA A 157 9.45 8.57 34.13
N GLY A 158 10.37 9.55 34.11
CA GLY A 158 11.65 9.41 33.41
C GLY A 158 12.48 8.25 33.96
N THR A 159 12.51 8.05 35.28
CA THR A 159 13.24 6.96 35.92
C THR A 159 12.70 5.59 35.53
N HIS A 160 11.39 5.37 35.59
CA HIS A 160 10.79 4.09 35.23
C HIS A 160 11.06 3.74 33.76
N LEU A 161 11.05 4.72 32.85
CA LEU A 161 11.43 4.50 31.45
C LEU A 161 12.91 4.10 31.32
N LEU A 162 13.80 4.81 32.01
CA LEU A 162 15.24 4.54 31.98
C LEU A 162 15.55 3.15 32.57
N LEU A 163 14.96 2.80 33.72
CA LEU A 163 15.10 1.48 34.34
C LEU A 163 14.60 0.38 33.42
N ALA A 164 13.39 0.51 32.86
CA ALA A 164 12.83 -0.50 31.98
C ALA A 164 13.72 -0.76 30.75
N ARG A 165 14.27 0.30 30.14
CA ARG A 165 15.20 0.18 29.00
C ARG A 165 16.49 -0.53 29.37
N ASN A 166 17.10 -0.18 30.51
CA ASN A 166 18.35 -0.81 30.95
C ASN A 166 18.14 -2.25 31.46
N LEU A 167 17.02 -2.54 32.13
CA LEU A 167 16.64 -3.90 32.52
C LEU A 167 16.44 -4.80 31.29
N ARG A 168 15.83 -4.28 30.22
CA ARG A 168 15.71 -5.00 28.96
C ARG A 168 17.07 -5.27 28.31
N LYS A 169 17.97 -4.29 28.30
CA LYS A 169 19.36 -4.45 27.82
C LYS A 169 20.16 -5.47 28.65
N ALA A 170 19.91 -5.53 29.96
CA ALA A 170 20.51 -6.48 30.89
C ALA A 170 19.87 -7.88 30.85
N GLY A 171 18.93 -8.16 29.94
CA GLY A 171 18.30 -9.47 29.82
C GLY A 171 17.31 -9.80 30.95
N ARG A 172 16.72 -8.78 31.60
CA ARG A 172 15.75 -8.92 32.71
C ARG A 172 14.35 -8.46 32.28
N PRO A 173 13.69 -9.16 31.33
CA PRO A 173 12.45 -8.70 30.71
C PRO A 173 11.26 -8.58 31.67
N ASP A 174 11.11 -9.48 32.64
CA ASP A 174 10.01 -9.41 33.61
C ASP A 174 10.12 -8.19 34.53
N ALA A 175 11.35 -7.84 34.92
CA ALA A 175 11.61 -6.61 35.69
C ALA A 175 11.32 -5.37 34.82
N ALA A 176 11.68 -5.38 33.54
CA ALA A 176 11.34 -4.29 32.62
C ALA A 176 9.82 -4.12 32.45
N LEU A 177 9.05 -5.22 32.37
CA LEU A 177 7.58 -5.17 32.32
C LEU A 177 6.98 -4.53 33.58
N ALA A 178 7.55 -4.82 34.76
CA ALA A 178 7.14 -4.20 36.01
C ALA A 178 7.36 -2.68 35.98
N GLU A 179 8.54 -2.23 35.56
CA GLU A 179 8.87 -0.81 35.46
C GLU A 179 8.02 -0.07 34.43
N TYR A 180 7.73 -0.67 33.26
CA TYR A 180 6.76 -0.09 32.33
C TYR A 180 5.33 -0.05 32.90
N GLY A 181 5.01 -0.94 33.86
CA GLY A 181 3.76 -0.90 34.62
C GLY A 181 3.67 0.29 35.55
N GLU A 182 4.76 0.61 36.25
CA GLU A 182 4.84 1.80 37.08
C GLU A 182 4.83 3.08 36.22
N LEU A 183 5.51 3.08 35.06
CA LEU A 183 5.40 4.17 34.08
C LEU A 183 3.96 4.35 33.59
N ALA A 184 3.22 3.26 33.36
CA ALA A 184 1.82 3.30 32.95
C ALA A 184 0.89 3.94 34.00
N ARG A 185 1.35 4.10 35.25
CA ARG A 185 0.64 4.77 36.35
C ARG A 185 1.04 6.25 36.51
N CYS A 186 2.04 6.73 35.77
CA CYS A 186 2.44 8.14 35.77
C CYS A 186 1.51 8.97 34.88
N THR A 187 0.46 9.54 35.47
CA THR A 187 -0.50 10.42 34.77
C THR A 187 -0.07 11.88 34.80
N GLY A 188 -0.54 12.69 33.83
CA GLY A 188 -0.31 14.14 33.82
C GLY A 188 1.13 14.56 33.49
N VAL A 189 1.93 13.66 32.91
CA VAL A 189 3.31 13.89 32.47
C VAL A 189 3.45 13.39 31.04
N ALA A 190 4.23 14.09 30.22
CA ALA A 190 4.62 13.59 28.90
C ALA A 190 6.10 13.19 28.87
N ILE A 191 6.42 12.24 27.99
CA ILE A 191 7.78 11.90 27.58
C ILE A 191 7.85 12.14 26.09
N ARG A 192 8.64 13.13 25.66
CA ARG A 192 8.78 13.53 24.25
C ARG A 192 7.41 13.82 23.60
N GLY A 193 6.57 14.57 24.29
CA GLY A 193 5.23 14.99 23.84
C GLY A 193 4.14 13.91 23.94
N VAL A 194 4.45 12.70 24.40
CA VAL A 194 3.47 11.60 24.53
C VAL A 194 3.16 11.37 26.01
N PRO A 195 1.88 11.21 26.43
CA PRO A 195 1.55 10.88 27.80
C PRO A 195 2.33 9.67 28.30
N ALA A 196 3.00 9.81 29.45
CA ALA A 196 3.87 8.79 30.03
C ALA A 196 3.13 7.46 30.25
N GLU A 197 1.85 7.54 30.65
CA GLU A 197 0.99 6.36 30.80
C GLU A 197 0.83 5.56 29.50
N LEU A 198 0.72 6.26 28.35
CA LEU A 198 0.58 5.64 27.04
C LEU A 198 1.91 5.03 26.58
N VAL A 199 3.03 5.71 26.85
CA VAL A 199 4.37 5.18 26.62
C VAL A 199 4.55 3.86 27.37
N GLY A 200 4.22 3.82 28.67
CA GLY A 200 4.31 2.62 29.49
C GLY A 200 3.46 1.46 28.97
N ARG A 201 2.16 1.71 28.67
CA ARG A 201 1.24 0.68 28.15
C ARG A 201 1.70 0.12 26.81
N ARG A 202 2.05 1.00 25.86
CA ARG A 202 2.54 0.58 24.54
C ARG A 202 3.83 -0.23 24.66
N ALA A 203 4.76 0.19 25.50
CA ALA A 203 6.03 -0.51 25.70
C ALA A 203 5.82 -1.89 26.33
N ARG A 204 4.88 -2.04 27.27
CA ARG A 204 4.48 -3.36 27.81
C ARG A 204 3.96 -4.27 26.71
N CYS A 205 2.98 -3.83 25.92
CA CYS A 205 2.42 -4.64 24.85
C CYS A 205 3.49 -5.06 23.83
N ALA A 206 4.39 -4.13 23.47
CA ALA A 206 5.51 -4.43 22.58
C ALA A 206 6.44 -5.51 23.17
N LEU A 207 6.84 -5.38 24.44
CA LEU A 207 7.73 -6.34 25.09
C LEU A 207 7.05 -7.70 25.30
N LEU A 208 5.77 -7.75 25.68
CA LEU A 208 5.01 -8.99 25.78
C LEU A 208 4.90 -9.71 24.43
N ALA A 209 4.68 -8.96 23.35
CA ALA A 209 4.67 -9.52 22.00
C ALA A 209 6.05 -10.08 21.59
N GLU A 210 7.14 -9.37 21.91
CA GLU A 210 8.51 -9.86 21.69
C GLU A 210 8.81 -11.16 22.46
N LEU A 211 8.26 -11.31 23.67
CA LEU A 211 8.40 -12.51 24.50
C LEU A 211 7.42 -13.64 24.11
N GLY A 212 6.54 -13.44 23.13
CA GLY A 212 5.53 -14.41 22.73
C GLY A 212 4.37 -14.58 23.72
N ARG A 213 4.25 -13.70 24.73
CA ARG A 213 3.24 -13.76 25.81
C ARG A 213 1.95 -13.05 25.41
N ARG A 214 1.28 -13.58 24.39
CA ARG A 214 0.07 -12.94 23.83
C ARG A 214 -1.14 -12.96 24.77
N ASP A 215 -1.22 -13.92 25.67
CA ASP A 215 -2.31 -14.04 26.63
C ASP A 215 -2.27 -12.94 27.71
N ASP A 216 -1.13 -12.26 27.86
CA ASP A 216 -0.89 -11.19 28.84
C ASP A 216 -1.06 -9.77 28.24
N LEU A 217 -1.41 -9.64 26.95
CA LEU A 217 -1.48 -8.38 26.19
C LEU A 217 -2.63 -7.45 26.60
#